data_AF-A0A954IV42-F1
#
_entry.id   AF-A0A954IV42-F1
#
_cell.length_a   1.000
_cell.length_b   1.000
_cell.length_c   1.000
_cell.angle_alpha   90.00
_cell.angle_beta   90.00
_cell.angle_gamma   90.00
#
_symmetry.space_group_name_H-M   'P 1'
#
loop_
_entity.id
_entity.type
_entity.pdbx_description
1 polymer ?
#
loop_
_entity_poly.entity_id
_entity_poly.type
_entity_poly.pdbx_seq_one_letter_code
_entity_poly.pdbx_strand_id
1 'polypeptide(L)'
;MALTPWKKWGAAILVSVLVLGGIFHRHILGRYYLNRSQLALYHRQPALALTLLEKAESYNTPNGAVPFWSARAYRRLGKFEKVHDQLLQAERAGFDPERIQRERWLTLAQSGRMREVELHLPTLLTSPGEDGPEICEAFVNGYFSTYRFDQGLQILDVWKKDFPDDPQPYVFSGQYYRHLEDWKKAEEAFREG
;
A
#
# COMPACT_ATOMS: atom_id res chain seq x y z
N MET A 1 27.00 25.90 -47.21
CA MET A 1 26.83 27.18 -46.51
C MET A 1 26.98 26.94 -45.01
N ALA A 2 28.10 27.34 -44.41
CA ALA A 2 28.36 27.06 -42.98
C ALA A 2 27.48 27.95 -42.08
N LEU A 3 26.79 27.34 -41.10
CA LEU A 3 25.97 28.06 -40.13
C LEU A 3 26.83 29.03 -39.31
N THR A 4 26.40 30.30 -39.21
CA THR A 4 27.00 31.32 -38.34
C THR A 4 26.97 30.88 -36.88
N PRO A 5 28.00 31.21 -36.07
CA PRO A 5 28.17 30.70 -34.71
C PRO A 5 26.91 30.87 -33.84
N TRP A 6 26.23 32.02 -33.88
CA TRP A 6 24.99 32.27 -33.12
C TRP A 6 23.85 31.27 -33.42
N LYS A 7 23.73 30.80 -34.67
CA LYS A 7 22.71 29.80 -35.06
C LYS A 7 23.04 28.41 -34.50
N LYS A 8 24.33 28.09 -34.31
CA LYS A 8 24.76 26.84 -33.67
C LYS A 8 24.45 26.84 -32.17
N TRP A 9 24.70 27.97 -31.48
CA TRP A 9 24.34 28.13 -30.06
C TRP A 9 22.82 28.12 -29.85
N GLY A 10 22.05 28.79 -30.70
CA GLY A 10 20.58 28.76 -30.65
C GLY A 10 20.00 27.36 -30.85
N ALA A 11 20.52 26.59 -31.81
CA ALA A 11 20.11 25.20 -32.03
C ALA A 11 20.49 24.29 -30.86
N ALA A 12 21.70 24.46 -30.28
CA ALA A 12 22.12 23.69 -29.12
C ALA A 12 21.22 23.95 -27.90
N ILE A 13 20.88 25.21 -27.62
CA ILE A 13 19.98 25.59 -26.52
C ILE A 13 18.58 24.98 -26.73
N LEU A 14 18.03 25.05 -27.94
CA LEU A 14 16.73 24.46 -28.26
C LEU A 14 16.71 22.94 -28.00
N VAL A 15 17.75 22.22 -28.44
CA VAL A 15 17.89 20.79 -28.21
C VAL A 15 18.01 20.49 -26.71
N SER A 16 18.80 21.26 -25.97
CA SER A 16 18.92 21.11 -24.50
C SER A 16 17.58 21.33 -23.80
N VAL A 17 16.79 22.34 -24.19
CA VAL A 17 15.46 22.61 -23.63
C VAL A 17 14.49 21.47 -23.93
N LEU A 18 14.50 20.92 -25.14
CA LEU A 18 13.64 19.79 -25.51
C LEU A 18 14.02 18.51 -24.74
N VAL A 19 15.31 18.24 -24.58
CA VAL A 19 15.81 17.09 -23.80
C VAL A 19 15.45 17.23 -22.32
N LEU A 20 15.74 18.39 -21.72
CA LEU A 20 15.40 18.67 -20.32
C LEU A 20 13.88 18.65 -20.10
N GLY A 21 13.11 19.20 -21.04
CA GLY A 21 11.65 19.16 -21.02
C GLY A 21 11.11 17.72 -21.10
N GLY A 22 11.69 16.88 -21.95
CA GLY A 22 11.35 15.46 -22.04
C GLY A 22 11.66 14.68 -20.76
N ILE A 23 12.84 14.91 -20.16
CA ILE A 23 13.23 14.30 -18.88
C ILE A 23 12.29 14.75 -17.76
N PHE A 24 12.01 16.05 -17.67
CA PHE A 24 11.15 16.64 -16.66
C PHE A 24 9.70 16.13 -16.79
N HIS A 25 9.19 16.03 -18.01
CA HIS A 25 7.85 15.49 -18.29
C HIS A 25 7.70 14.04 -17.82
N ARG A 26 8.70 13.19 -18.07
CA ARG A 26 8.71 11.79 -17.60
C ARG A 26 8.70 11.73 -16.08
N HIS A 27 9.53 12.52 -15.40
CA HIS A 27 9.54 12.56 -13.94
C HIS A 27 8.21 13.02 -13.33
N ILE A 28 7.56 14.02 -13.92
CA ILE A 28 6.25 14.50 -13.48
C ILE A 28 5.20 13.40 -13.64
N LEU A 29 5.12 12.80 -14.82
CA LEU A 29 4.11 11.76 -15.08
C LEU A 29 4.32 10.52 -14.20
N GLY A 30 5.57 10.10 -14.00
CA GLY A 30 5.88 8.99 -13.09
C GLY A 30 5.39 9.26 -11.66
N ARG A 31 5.68 10.46 -11.12
CA ARG A 31 5.19 10.88 -9.80
C ARG A 31 3.67 10.99 -9.73
N TYR A 32 3.04 11.50 -10.79
CA TYR A 32 1.58 11.59 -10.86
C TYR A 32 0.93 10.20 -10.74
N TYR A 33 1.38 9.23 -11.53
CA TYR A 33 0.85 7.86 -11.48
C TYR A 33 1.14 7.17 -10.15
N LEU A 34 2.32 7.38 -9.57
CA LEU A 34 2.68 6.87 -8.25
C LEU A 34 1.77 7.44 -7.13
N ASN A 35 1.53 8.75 -7.12
CA ASN A 35 0.64 9.35 -6.13
C ASN A 35 -0.80 8.87 -6.32
N ARG A 36 -1.25 8.72 -7.57
CA ARG A 36 -2.58 8.19 -7.85
C ARG A 36 -2.73 6.73 -7.44
N SER A 37 -1.68 5.92 -7.52
CA SER A 37 -1.73 4.53 -7.05
C SER A 37 -1.84 4.45 -5.52
N GLN A 38 -1.15 5.33 -4.79
CA GLN A 38 -1.28 5.42 -3.33
C GLN A 38 -2.70 5.81 -2.93
N LEU A 39 -3.30 6.78 -3.62
CA LEU A 39 -4.68 7.16 -3.40
C LEU A 39 -5.66 6.01 -3.75
N ALA A 40 -5.38 5.24 -4.79
CA ALA A 40 -6.17 4.04 -5.10
C ALA A 40 -6.06 2.99 -3.99
N LEU A 41 -4.88 2.80 -3.38
CA LEU A 41 -4.71 1.92 -2.22
C LEU A 41 -5.47 2.42 -0.99
N TYR A 42 -5.42 3.73 -0.73
CA TYR A 42 -6.20 4.36 0.34
C TYR A 42 -7.71 4.11 0.16
N HIS A 43 -8.22 4.21 -1.06
CA HIS A 43 -9.61 3.88 -1.39
C HIS A 43 -9.87 2.37 -1.58
N ARG A 44 -8.95 1.49 -1.15
CA ARG A 44 -9.11 0.03 -1.19
C ARG A 44 -9.33 -0.54 -2.61
N GLN A 45 -8.70 0.08 -3.62
CA GLN A 45 -8.73 -0.33 -5.02
C GLN A 45 -7.36 -0.88 -5.48
N PRO A 46 -6.87 -2.01 -4.91
CA PRO A 46 -5.51 -2.48 -5.17
C PRO A 46 -5.27 -2.92 -6.61
N ALA A 47 -6.30 -3.40 -7.33
CA ALA A 47 -6.19 -3.73 -8.74
C ALA A 47 -5.92 -2.47 -9.60
N LEU A 48 -6.64 -1.38 -9.34
CA LEU A 48 -6.38 -0.09 -10.00
C LEU A 48 -4.99 0.42 -9.65
N ALA A 49 -4.58 0.29 -8.38
CA ALA A 49 -3.25 0.70 -7.94
C ALA A 49 -2.14 0.01 -8.76
N LEU A 50 -2.24 -1.30 -9.01
CA LEU A 50 -1.28 -2.02 -9.86
C LEU A 50 -1.22 -1.46 -11.28
N THR A 51 -2.36 -1.19 -11.92
CA THR A 51 -2.36 -0.60 -13.28
C THR A 51 -1.72 0.79 -13.33
N LEU A 52 -1.83 1.56 -12.24
CA LEU A 52 -1.20 2.88 -12.12
C LEU A 52 0.30 2.75 -11.86
N LEU A 53 0.72 1.75 -11.08
CA LEU A 53 2.12 1.45 -10.80
C LEU A 53 2.88 1.00 -12.05
N GLU A 54 2.25 0.17 -12.90
CA GLU A 54 2.79 -0.20 -14.22
C GLU A 54 3.02 1.04 -15.10
N LYS A 55 2.08 1.99 -15.08
CA LYS A 55 2.27 3.28 -15.77
C LYS A 55 3.42 4.07 -15.16
N ALA A 56 3.50 4.17 -13.83
CA ALA A 56 4.58 4.87 -13.15
C ALA A 56 5.97 4.27 -13.51
N GLU A 57 6.05 2.94 -13.61
CA GLU A 57 7.27 2.23 -14.03
C GLU A 57 7.71 2.63 -15.44
N SER A 58 6.79 2.71 -16.40
CA SER A 58 7.09 3.10 -17.79
C SER A 58 7.70 4.52 -17.93
N TYR A 59 7.51 5.37 -16.92
CA TYR A 59 8.07 6.72 -16.85
C TYR A 59 9.39 6.82 -16.06
N ASN A 60 10.01 5.69 -15.70
CA ASN A 60 11.27 5.63 -14.93
C ASN A 60 11.17 6.34 -13.56
N THR A 61 10.08 6.08 -12.83
CA THR A 61 9.88 6.57 -11.46
C THR A 61 10.99 6.04 -10.51
N PRO A 62 11.42 6.80 -9.48
CA PRO A 62 12.53 6.42 -8.59
C PRO A 62 12.50 4.97 -8.07
N ASN A 63 13.70 4.38 -8.03
CA ASN A 63 13.96 2.95 -8.17
C ASN A 63 13.27 2.00 -7.16
N GLY A 64 12.87 2.45 -5.97
CA GLY A 64 12.30 1.56 -4.95
C GLY A 64 10.79 1.72 -4.69
N ALA A 65 10.19 2.83 -5.13
CA ALA A 65 8.83 3.17 -4.76
C ALA A 65 7.80 2.27 -5.46
N VAL A 66 7.93 2.12 -6.78
CA VAL A 66 7.02 1.26 -7.56
C VAL A 66 6.95 -0.16 -6.99
N PRO A 67 8.09 -0.88 -6.80
CA PRO A 67 8.02 -2.22 -6.24
C PRO A 67 7.46 -2.26 -4.80
N PHE A 68 7.78 -1.28 -3.94
CA PHE A 68 7.22 -1.22 -2.59
C PHE A 68 5.68 -1.07 -2.60
N TRP A 69 5.14 -0.15 -3.40
CA TRP A 69 3.70 0.05 -3.49
C TRP A 69 2.99 -1.11 -4.21
N SER A 70 3.66 -1.79 -5.14
CA SER A 70 3.18 -3.03 -5.74
C SER A 70 3.07 -4.14 -4.71
N ALA A 71 4.04 -4.29 -3.80
CA ALA A 71 3.96 -5.22 -2.67
C ALA A 71 2.69 -4.98 -1.82
N ARG A 72 2.42 -3.72 -1.43
CA ARG A 72 1.18 -3.37 -0.70
C ARG A 72 -0.09 -3.75 -1.45
N ALA A 73 -0.12 -3.46 -2.76
CA ALA A 73 -1.26 -3.80 -3.60
C ALA A 73 -1.46 -5.31 -3.71
N TYR A 74 -0.39 -6.09 -3.89
CA TYR A 74 -0.44 -7.54 -3.92
C TYR A 74 -0.87 -8.14 -2.59
N ARG A 75 -0.40 -7.60 -1.46
CA ARG A 75 -0.85 -8.02 -0.13
C ARG A 75 -2.36 -7.82 0.04
N ARG A 76 -2.89 -6.65 -0.33
CA ARG A 76 -4.34 -6.36 -0.29
C ARG A 76 -5.16 -7.26 -1.23
N LEU A 77 -4.54 -7.85 -2.25
CA LEU A 77 -5.15 -8.85 -3.13
C LEU A 77 -4.96 -10.29 -2.64
N GLY A 78 -4.30 -10.52 -1.51
CA GLY A 78 -3.97 -11.85 -1.00
C GLY A 78 -2.90 -12.60 -1.81
N LYS A 79 -2.20 -11.93 -2.73
CA LYS A 79 -1.15 -12.50 -3.60
C LYS A 79 0.21 -12.46 -2.91
N PHE A 80 0.30 -13.12 -1.75
CA PHE A 80 1.45 -13.04 -0.85
C PHE A 80 2.76 -13.51 -1.48
N GLU A 81 2.69 -14.44 -2.45
CA GLU A 81 3.84 -14.90 -3.22
C GLU A 81 4.54 -13.76 -3.96
N LYS A 82 3.76 -12.83 -4.52
CA LYS A 82 4.29 -11.66 -5.25
C LYS A 82 4.85 -10.59 -4.33
N VAL A 83 4.38 -10.54 -3.08
CA VAL A 83 4.81 -9.52 -2.12
C VAL A 83 6.30 -9.67 -1.85
N HIS A 84 6.79 -10.89 -1.65
CA HIS A 84 8.21 -11.14 -1.38
C HIS A 84 9.12 -10.61 -2.49
N ASP A 85 8.81 -10.95 -3.75
CA ASP A 85 9.60 -10.54 -4.90
C ASP A 85 9.66 -9.02 -5.05
N GLN A 86 8.51 -8.36 -4.83
CA GLN A 86 8.41 -6.91 -4.91
C GLN A 86 9.16 -6.21 -3.78
N LEU A 87 9.09 -6.72 -2.54
CA LEU A 87 9.87 -6.17 -1.43
C LEU A 87 11.38 -6.35 -1.64
N LEU A 88 11.81 -7.47 -2.21
CA LEU A 88 13.22 -7.69 -2.56
C LEU A 88 13.70 -6.71 -3.64
N GLN A 89 12.86 -6.41 -4.64
CA GLN A 89 13.18 -5.39 -5.65
C GLN A 89 13.27 -3.99 -5.04
N ALA A 90 12.32 -3.62 -4.16
CA ALA A 90 12.36 -2.35 -3.44
C ALA A 90 13.63 -2.20 -2.59
N GLU A 91 14.02 -3.27 -1.90
CA GLU A 91 15.24 -3.33 -1.07
C GLU A 91 16.50 -3.14 -1.92
N ARG A 92 16.64 -3.88 -3.02
CA ARG A 92 17.77 -3.76 -3.96
C ARG A 92 17.89 -2.36 -4.57
N ALA A 93 16.76 -1.67 -4.68
CA ALA A 93 16.70 -0.31 -5.16
C ALA A 93 16.95 0.77 -4.08
N GLY A 94 17.24 0.37 -2.85
CA GLY A 94 17.53 1.29 -1.74
C GLY A 94 16.29 1.97 -1.16
N PHE A 95 15.11 1.35 -1.27
CA PHE A 95 13.94 1.84 -0.55
C PHE A 95 14.12 1.69 0.97
N ASP A 96 13.34 2.46 1.73
CA ASP A 96 13.43 2.51 3.19
C ASP A 96 13.30 1.11 3.84
N PRO A 97 14.37 0.60 4.50
CA PRO A 97 14.37 -0.74 5.07
C PRO A 97 13.36 -0.91 6.21
N GLU A 98 13.06 0.15 6.97
CA GLU A 98 12.06 0.07 8.04
C GLU A 98 10.67 -0.14 7.46
N ARG A 99 10.33 0.59 6.39
CA ARG A 99 9.04 0.42 5.69
C ARG A 99 8.92 -0.96 5.06
N ILE A 100 10.00 -1.47 4.46
CA ILE A 100 10.03 -2.84 3.94
C ILE A 100 9.76 -3.84 5.05
N GLN A 101 10.44 -3.72 6.19
CA GLN A 101 10.27 -4.66 7.30
C GLN A 101 8.85 -4.62 7.86
N ARG A 102 8.26 -3.43 8.00
CA ARG A 102 6.85 -3.29 8.40
C ARG A 102 5.92 -4.00 7.43
N GLU A 103 6.11 -3.82 6.12
CA GLU A 103 5.28 -4.48 5.12
C GLU A 103 5.46 -6.02 5.14
N ARG A 104 6.67 -6.52 5.44
CA ARG A 104 6.90 -7.96 5.68
C ARG A 104 6.07 -8.45 6.88
N TRP A 105 6.07 -7.72 7.99
CA TRP A 105 5.23 -8.06 9.16
C TRP A 105 3.74 -8.06 8.82
N LEU A 106 3.23 -7.02 8.16
CA LEU A 106 1.82 -6.99 7.75
C LEU A 106 1.45 -8.16 6.82
N THR A 107 2.37 -8.57 5.95
CA THR A 107 2.20 -9.76 5.09
C THR A 107 2.13 -11.05 5.90
N LEU A 108 2.98 -11.20 6.93
CA LEU A 108 2.94 -12.35 7.84
C LEU A 108 1.62 -12.40 8.62
N ALA A 109 1.17 -11.26 9.15
CA ALA A 109 -0.10 -11.17 9.87
C ALA A 109 -1.26 -11.56 8.97
N GLN A 110 -1.38 -10.95 7.80
CA GLN A 110 -2.50 -11.17 6.88
C GLN A 110 -2.51 -12.58 6.25
N SER A 111 -1.36 -13.27 6.19
CA SER A 111 -1.25 -14.67 5.78
C SER A 111 -1.48 -15.67 6.93
N GLY A 112 -1.85 -15.19 8.12
CA GLY A 112 -2.15 -16.05 9.28
C GLY A 112 -0.91 -16.55 10.02
N ARG A 113 0.30 -16.07 9.70
CA ARG A 113 1.56 -16.44 10.37
C ARG A 113 1.75 -15.68 11.69
N MET A 114 0.70 -15.68 12.50
CA MET A 114 0.55 -14.84 13.67
C MET A 114 1.63 -15.07 14.74
N ARG A 115 2.07 -16.33 14.92
CA ARG A 115 3.16 -16.69 15.85
C ARG A 115 4.46 -15.95 15.57
N GLU A 116 4.70 -15.54 14.33
CA GLU A 116 5.95 -14.90 13.92
C GLU A 116 5.92 -13.38 14.02
N VAL A 117 4.73 -12.78 14.08
CA VAL A 117 4.57 -11.33 13.97
C VAL A 117 3.95 -10.68 15.20
N GLU A 118 3.22 -11.42 16.03
CA GLU A 118 2.50 -10.86 17.19
C GLU A 118 3.36 -10.02 18.13
N LEU A 119 4.60 -10.43 18.35
CA LEU A 119 5.53 -9.70 19.22
C LEU A 119 5.83 -8.28 18.72
N HIS A 120 5.63 -8.01 17.42
CA HIS A 120 5.86 -6.71 16.79
C HIS A 120 4.62 -5.80 16.79
N LEU A 121 3.43 -6.32 17.13
CA LEU A 121 2.20 -5.55 17.13
C LEU A 121 2.25 -4.30 18.03
N PRO A 122 2.78 -4.35 19.27
CA PRO A 122 2.87 -3.14 20.10
C PRO A 122 3.71 -2.04 19.45
N THR A 123 4.82 -2.41 18.80
CA THR A 123 5.68 -1.46 18.07
C THR A 123 4.95 -0.85 16.88
N LEU A 124 4.19 -1.66 16.13
CA LEU A 124 3.40 -1.20 14.99
C LEU A 124 2.30 -0.21 15.43
N LEU A 125 1.61 -0.49 16.54
CA LEU A 125 0.53 0.36 17.06
C LEU A 125 1.02 1.62 17.77
N THR A 126 2.21 1.60 18.39
CA THR A 126 2.79 2.78 19.07
C THR A 126 3.25 3.84 18.05
N SER A 127 3.77 3.38 16.90
CA SER A 127 4.19 4.24 15.80
C SER A 127 3.54 3.77 14.50
N PRO A 128 2.23 4.03 14.32
CA PRO A 128 1.47 3.51 13.18
C PRO A 128 1.85 4.20 11.86
N GLY A 129 2.38 5.42 11.92
CA GLY A 129 2.64 6.24 10.73
C GLY A 129 1.34 6.43 9.93
N GLU A 130 1.42 6.24 8.61
CA GLU A 130 0.27 6.29 7.71
C GLU A 130 -0.51 4.95 7.63
N ASP A 131 -0.08 3.92 8.38
CA ASP A 131 -0.55 2.54 8.21
C ASP A 131 -1.56 2.08 9.28
N GLY A 132 -2.04 2.99 10.15
CA GLY A 132 -2.87 2.66 11.31
C GLY A 132 -4.01 1.66 11.02
N PRO A 133 -4.97 2.01 10.14
CA PRO A 133 -6.04 1.09 9.75
C PRO A 133 -5.54 -0.21 9.10
N GLU A 134 -4.44 -0.16 8.35
CA GLU A 134 -3.88 -1.35 7.69
C GLU A 134 -3.26 -2.33 8.67
N ILE A 135 -2.66 -1.84 9.76
CA ILE A 135 -2.15 -2.67 10.84
C ILE A 135 -3.32 -3.43 11.48
N CYS A 136 -4.38 -2.72 11.86
CA CYS A 136 -5.58 -3.33 12.41
C CYS A 136 -6.16 -4.37 11.45
N GLU A 137 -6.33 -4.02 10.18
CA GLU A 137 -6.85 -4.91 9.13
C GLU A 137 -6.03 -6.19 8.97
N ALA A 138 -4.70 -6.08 8.88
CA ALA A 138 -3.82 -7.23 8.70
C ALA A 138 -3.88 -8.18 9.90
N PHE A 139 -3.91 -7.64 11.12
CA PHE A 139 -3.95 -8.45 12.35
C PHE A 139 -5.32 -9.07 12.59
N VAL A 140 -6.42 -8.35 12.36
CA VAL A 140 -7.78 -8.91 12.44
C VAL A 140 -7.93 -10.07 11.44
N ASN A 141 -7.49 -9.89 10.19
CA ASN A 141 -7.49 -10.98 9.19
C ASN A 141 -6.65 -12.19 9.66
N GLY A 142 -5.46 -11.94 10.20
CA GLY A 142 -4.58 -13.00 10.70
C GLY A 142 -5.19 -13.77 11.86
N TYR A 143 -5.77 -13.08 12.83
CA TYR A 143 -6.46 -13.70 13.95
C TYR A 143 -7.70 -14.47 13.51
N PHE A 144 -8.53 -13.90 12.64
CA PHE A 144 -9.75 -14.58 12.17
C PHE A 144 -9.43 -15.80 11.31
N SER A 145 -8.44 -15.72 10.42
CA SER A 145 -8.01 -16.86 9.60
C SER A 145 -7.39 -18.00 10.42
N THR A 146 -6.93 -17.71 11.64
CA THR A 146 -6.40 -18.70 12.59
C THR A 146 -7.37 -19.04 13.73
N TYR A 147 -8.66 -18.66 13.60
CA TYR A 147 -9.73 -18.92 14.58
C TYR A 147 -9.49 -18.32 15.97
N ARG A 148 -8.61 -17.33 16.08
CA ARG A 148 -8.26 -16.60 17.30
C ARG A 148 -9.13 -15.36 17.45
N PHE A 149 -10.44 -15.56 17.48
CA PHE A 149 -11.42 -14.48 17.40
C PHE A 149 -11.32 -13.49 18.56
N ASP A 150 -11.04 -13.94 19.79
CA ASP A 150 -10.94 -13.05 20.95
C ASP A 150 -9.88 -11.96 20.76
N GLN A 151 -8.70 -12.32 20.27
CA GLN A 151 -7.66 -11.33 19.96
C GLN A 151 -8.04 -10.45 18.77
N GLY A 152 -8.66 -11.02 17.74
CA GLY A 152 -9.15 -10.26 16.59
C GLY A 152 -10.19 -9.20 17.00
N LEU A 153 -11.12 -9.55 17.89
CA LEU A 153 -12.14 -8.63 18.39
C LEU A 153 -11.53 -7.50 19.23
N GLN A 154 -10.51 -7.76 20.04
CA GLN A 154 -9.80 -6.70 20.78
C GLN A 154 -9.18 -5.67 19.83
N ILE A 155 -8.56 -6.12 18.73
CA ILE A 155 -8.01 -5.22 17.71
C ILE A 155 -9.12 -4.49 16.96
N LEU A 156 -10.25 -5.15 16.72
CA LEU A 156 -11.40 -4.57 16.05
C LEU A 156 -12.02 -3.41 16.86
N ASP A 157 -12.09 -3.57 18.18
CA ASP A 157 -12.58 -2.51 19.09
C ASP A 157 -11.66 -1.29 19.08
N VAL A 158 -10.34 -1.50 19.11
CA VAL A 158 -9.35 -0.43 18.94
C VAL A 158 -9.50 0.24 17.58
N TRP A 159 -9.68 -0.54 16.52
CA TRP A 159 -9.83 0.00 15.17
C TRP A 159 -11.06 0.91 15.06
N LYS A 160 -12.23 0.48 15.54
CA LYS A 160 -13.45 1.32 15.54
C LYS A 160 -13.26 2.62 16.33
N LYS A 161 -12.58 2.53 17.47
CA LYS A 161 -12.37 3.67 18.36
C LYS A 161 -11.42 4.70 17.76
N ASP A 162 -10.30 4.25 17.22
CA ASP A 162 -9.23 5.13 16.77
C ASP A 162 -9.44 5.62 15.33
N PHE A 163 -10.26 4.90 14.54
CA PHE A 163 -10.60 5.22 13.15
C PHE A 163 -12.11 5.09 12.89
N PRO A 164 -12.95 5.93 13.51
CA PRO A 164 -14.41 5.81 13.44
C PRO A 164 -14.98 6.03 12.03
N ASP A 165 -14.25 6.73 11.15
CA ASP A 165 -14.66 6.98 9.76
C ASP A 165 -14.27 5.83 8.80
N ASP A 166 -13.53 4.81 9.27
CA ASP A 166 -13.24 3.63 8.45
C ASP A 166 -14.41 2.64 8.57
N PRO A 167 -15.12 2.30 7.47
CA PRO A 167 -16.24 1.36 7.52
C PRO A 167 -15.79 -0.10 7.67
N GLN A 168 -14.53 -0.43 7.39
CA GLN A 168 -14.07 -1.83 7.43
C GLN A 168 -14.22 -2.54 8.78
N PRO A 169 -13.85 -1.98 9.94
CA PRO A 169 -14.00 -2.69 11.20
C PRO A 169 -15.46 -3.13 11.47
N TYR A 170 -16.44 -2.37 10.97
CA TYR A 170 -17.85 -2.72 11.02
C TYR A 170 -18.20 -3.86 10.05
N VAL A 171 -17.64 -3.86 8.84
CA VAL A 171 -17.75 -4.98 7.90
C VAL A 171 -17.19 -6.28 8.49
N PHE A 172 -16.01 -6.23 9.11
CA PHE A 172 -15.41 -7.38 9.80
C PHE A 172 -16.29 -7.87 10.97
N SER A 173 -16.87 -6.95 11.74
CA SER A 173 -17.78 -7.28 12.84
C SER A 173 -19.03 -8.00 12.31
N GLY A 174 -19.64 -7.46 11.25
CA GLY A 174 -20.81 -8.06 10.62
C GLY A 174 -20.52 -9.45 10.05
N GLN A 175 -19.37 -9.63 9.41
CA GLN A 175 -18.92 -10.95 8.92
C GLN A 175 -18.71 -11.95 10.06
N TYR A 176 -18.13 -11.53 11.17
CA TYR A 176 -17.94 -12.35 12.35
C TYR A 176 -19.28 -12.81 12.95
N TYR A 177 -20.21 -11.88 13.22
CA TYR A 177 -21.52 -12.24 13.78
C TYR A 177 -22.36 -13.08 12.83
N ARG A 178 -22.23 -12.84 11.52
CA ARG A 178 -22.86 -13.70 10.50
C ARG A 178 -22.31 -15.13 10.55
N HIS A 179 -21.01 -15.31 10.77
CA HIS A 179 -20.41 -16.64 10.93
C HIS A 179 -20.93 -17.36 12.19
N LEU A 180 -21.26 -16.62 13.25
CA LEU A 180 -21.91 -17.15 14.46
C LEU A 180 -23.43 -17.31 14.34
N GLU A 181 -24.01 -17.03 13.17
CA GLU A 181 -25.47 -17.02 12.93
C GLU A 181 -26.24 -16.03 13.82
N ASP A 182 -25.56 -15.04 14.42
CA ASP A 182 -26.20 -13.91 15.12
C ASP A 182 -26.57 -12.83 14.10
N TRP A 183 -27.63 -13.12 13.33
CA TRP A 183 -28.09 -12.27 12.23
C TRP A 183 -28.42 -10.85 12.67
N LYS A 184 -28.91 -10.68 13.91
CA LYS A 184 -29.28 -9.39 14.48
C LYS A 184 -28.04 -8.50 14.67
N LYS A 185 -26.99 -9.03 15.31
CA LYS A 185 -25.74 -8.27 15.48
C LYS A 185 -25.00 -8.06 14.18
N ALA A 186 -25.11 -8.99 13.24
CA ALA A 186 -24.53 -8.82 11.91
C ALA A 186 -25.16 -7.62 11.18
N GLU A 187 -26.49 -7.52 11.20
CA GLU A 187 -27.22 -6.38 10.61
C GLU A 187 -26.87 -5.05 11.29
N GLU A 188 -26.84 -5.04 12.63
CA GLU A 188 -26.47 -3.85 13.41
C GLU A 188 -25.07 -3.35 13.03
N ALA A 189 -24.09 -4.25 12.99
CA ALA A 189 -22.73 -3.92 12.58
C ALA A 189 -22.66 -3.37 11.14
N PHE A 190 -23.39 -3.95 10.18
CA PHE A 190 -23.40 -3.44 8.80
C PHE A 190 -24.12 -2.10 8.63
N ARG A 191 -24.99 -1.72 9.57
CA ARG A 191 -25.69 -0.43 9.53
C ARG A 191 -24.87 0.71 10.14
N GLU A 192 -23.97 0.37 11.07
CA GLU A 192 -23.09 1.33 11.74
C GLU A 192 -21.90 1.77 10.88
N GLY A 193 -21.43 0.93 9.94
CA GLY A 193 -20.36 1.24 8.99
C GLY A 193 -20.85 1.81 7.68
#